data_AF-A0A8T5KXX8-F1
#
_entry.id   AF-A0A8T5KXX8-F1
#
_cell.length_a   1.000
_cell.length_b   1.000
_cell.length_c   1.000
_cell.angle_alpha   90.00
_cell.angle_beta   90.00
_cell.angle_gamma   90.00
#
_symmetry.space_group_name_H-M   'P 1'
#
loop_
_entity.id
_entity.type
_entity.pdbx_description
1 polymer ?
#
loop_
_entity_poly.entity_id
_entity_poly.type
_entity_poly.pdbx_seq_one_letter_code
_entity_poly.pdbx_strand_id
1 'polypeptide(L)' 'MKKENIVVVAQLLTAIKDNIEKIEEAEREKDAEKLSSGRQEILSFQKKIGELLK' A
#
# COMPACT_ATOMS: atom_id res chain seq x y z
N MET A 1 14.41 -5.45 14.81
CA MET A 1 13.60 -5.98 13.70
C MET A 1 14.00 -7.42 13.39
N LYS A 2 13.04 -8.36 13.37
CA LYS A 2 13.31 -9.78 13.05
C LYS A 2 13.42 -9.99 11.53
N LYS A 3 14.11 -11.05 11.08
CA LYS A 3 14.24 -11.39 9.65
C LYS A 3 12.89 -11.59 8.97
N GLU A 4 11.91 -12.14 9.70
CA GLU A 4 10.52 -12.28 9.25
C GLU A 4 9.87 -10.92 8.97
N ASN A 5 10.10 -9.91 9.81
CA ASN A 5 9.58 -8.56 9.60
C ASN A 5 10.14 -7.94 8.31
N ILE A 6 11.39 -8.23 7.92
CA ILE A 6 11.97 -7.74 6.66
C ILE A 6 11.17 -8.25 5.46
N VAL A 7 10.85 -9.54 5.45
CA VAL A 7 10.08 -10.15 4.35
C VAL A 7 8.67 -9.55 4.29
N VAL A 8 8.01 -9.40 5.43
CA VAL A 8 6.67 -8.80 5.50
C VAL A 8 6.69 -7.34 5.06
N VAL A 9 7.69 -6.55 5.47
CA VAL A 9 7.86 -5.16 5.01
C VAL A 9 8.06 -5.10 3.50
N ALA A 10 8.87 -6.00 2.92
CA ALA A 10 9.05 -6.07 1.46
C ALA A 10 7.73 -6.40 0.72
N GLN A 11 6.93 -7.32 1.26
CA GLN A 11 5.60 -7.63 0.73
C GLN A 11 4.66 -6.42 0.81
N LEU A 12 4.63 -5.71 1.93
CA LEU A 12 3.80 -4.52 2.11
C LEU A 12 4.23 -3.39 1.17
N LEU A 13 5.54 -3.20 0.95
CA LEU A 13 6.05 -2.22 -0.02
C LEU A 13 5.67 -2.58 -1.46
N THR A 14 5.69 -3.88 -1.81
CA THR A 14 5.22 -4.36 -3.11
C THR A 14 3.72 -4.08 -3.28
N ALA A 15 2.91 -4.36 -2.27
CA ALA A 15 1.47 -4.07 -2.30
C ALA A 15 1.17 -2.56 -2.41
N ILE A 16 2.02 -1.70 -1.85
CA ILE A 16 1.93 -0.25 -2.04
C ILE A 16 2.22 0.12 -3.50
N LYS A 17 3.29 -0.43 -4.09
CA LYS A 17 3.63 -0.20 -5.51
C LYS A 17 2.46 -0.57 -6.42
N ASP A 18 1.88 -1.75 -6.22
CA ASP A 18 0.77 -2.24 -7.05
C ASP A 18 -0.50 -1.38 -6.88
N ASN A 19 -0.75 -0.86 -5.69
CA ASN A 19 -1.88 0.06 -5.46
C ASN A 19 -1.66 1.46 -6.04
N ILE A 20 -0.43 1.93 -6.12
CA ILE A 20 -0.13 3.19 -6.84
C ILE A 20 -0.49 3.03 -8.32
N GLU A 21 -0.12 1.93 -8.96
CA GLU A 21 -0.45 1.66 -10.36
C GLU A 21 -1.98 1.62 -10.59
N LYS A 22 -2.75 1.02 -9.65
CA LYS A 22 -4.22 1.03 -9.69
C LYS A 22 -4.83 2.41 -9.50
N ILE A 23 -4.24 3.23 -8.62
CA ILE A 23 -4.67 4.63 -8.41
C ILE A 23 -4.44 5.43 -9.69
N GLU A 24 -3.29 5.29 -10.34
CA GLU A 24 -3.00 5.97 -11.61
C GLU A 24 -4.01 5.59 -12.70
N GLU A 25 -4.40 4.31 -12.77
CA GLU A 25 -5.48 3.86 -13.65
C GLU A 25 -6.82 4.49 -13.29
N ALA A 26 -7.20 4.47 -12.01
CA ALA A 26 -8.43 5.09 -11.52
C ALA A 26 -8.48 6.61 -11.77
N GLU A 27 -7.34 7.32 -11.70
CA GLU A 27 -7.25 8.75 -12.03
C GLU A 27 -7.55 8.98 -13.51
N ARG A 28 -7.02 8.13 -14.40
CA ARG A 28 -7.33 8.17 -15.84
C ARG A 28 -8.80 7.89 -16.13
N GLU A 29 -9.40 6.95 -15.41
CA GLU A 29 -10.82 6.57 -15.55
C GLU A 29 -11.79 7.55 -14.87
N LYS A 30 -11.27 8.48 -14.05
CA LYS A 30 -12.06 9.34 -13.14
C LYS A 30 -12.93 8.53 -12.16
N ASP A 31 -12.47 7.36 -11.77
CA ASP A 31 -13.15 6.47 -10.83
C ASP A 31 -12.84 6.87 -9.38
N ALA A 32 -13.70 7.71 -8.80
CA ALA A 32 -13.53 8.23 -7.45
C ALA A 32 -13.55 7.13 -6.37
N GLU A 33 -14.23 6.01 -6.60
CA GLU A 33 -14.34 4.92 -5.63
C GLU A 33 -13.02 4.13 -5.57
N LYS A 34 -12.47 3.77 -6.74
CA LYS A 34 -11.15 3.14 -6.81
C LYS A 34 -10.04 4.05 -6.27
N LEU A 35 -10.13 5.36 -6.49
CA LEU A 35 -9.19 6.32 -5.92
C LEU A 35 -9.22 6.36 -4.39
N SER A 36 -10.43 6.40 -3.82
CA SER A 36 -10.60 6.44 -2.37
C SER A 36 -10.12 5.15 -1.72
N SER A 37 -10.54 4.00 -2.25
CA SER A 37 -10.17 2.67 -1.73
C SER A 37 -8.67 2.40 -1.85
N GLY A 38 -8.04 2.68 -3.00
CA GLY A 38 -6.60 2.50 -3.17
C GLY A 38 -5.78 3.35 -2.18
N ARG A 39 -6.19 4.60 -1.92
CA ARG A 39 -5.54 5.47 -0.92
C ARG A 39 -5.67 4.92 0.49
N GLN A 40 -6.84 4.38 0.85
CA GLN A 40 -7.06 3.75 2.16
C GLN A 40 -6.20 2.49 2.35
N GLU A 41 -6.05 1.67 1.32
CA GLU A 41 -5.18 0.48 1.36
C GLU A 41 -3.71 0.86 1.59
N ILE A 42 -3.20 1.86 0.85
CA ILE A 42 -1.82 2.35 1.02
C ILE A 42 -1.59 2.83 2.46
N LEU A 43 -2.51 3.62 3.03
CA LEU A 43 -2.40 4.09 4.42
C LEU A 43 -2.39 2.92 5.41
N SER A 44 -3.21 1.88 5.18
CA SER A 44 -3.22 0.67 5.99
C SER A 44 -1.88 -0.07 5.96
N PHE A 45 -1.27 -0.22 4.77
CA PHE A 45 0.05 -0.84 4.65
C PHE A 45 1.15 -0.02 5.32
N GLN A 46 1.14 1.32 5.15
CA GLN A 46 2.09 2.21 5.82
C GLN A 46 2.01 2.10 7.34
N LYS A 47 0.78 2.02 7.90
CA LYS A 47 0.58 1.80 9.34
C LYS A 47 1.19 0.48 9.81
N LYS A 48 0.94 -0.62 9.08
CA LYS A 48 1.51 -1.94 9.39
C LYS A 48 3.03 -1.94 9.32
N ILE A 49 3.63 -1.27 8.33
CA ILE A 49 5.08 -1.10 8.25
C ILE A 49 5.57 -0.36 9.50
N GLY A 50 4.94 0.76 9.87
CA GLY A 50 5.29 1.51 11.08
C GLY A 50 5.21 0.68 12.36
N GLU A 51 4.27 -0.25 12.47
CA GLU A 51 4.15 -1.20 13.59
C GLU A 51 5.29 -2.23 13.61
N LEU A 52 5.78 -2.68 12.45
CA LEU A 52 6.85 -3.67 12.32
C LEU A 52 8.27 -3.11 12.49
N LEU A 53 8.41 -1.79 12.29
CA LEU A 53 9.67 -1.04 12.42
C LEU A 53 9.92 -0.51 13.84
N LYS A 54 8.90 -0.47 14.69
CA LYS A 54 9.03 -0.14 16.12
C LYS A 54 9.63 -1.31 16.91
#